data_AF-A0A0E3UXC0-F1
#
_entry.id   AF-A0A0E3UXC0-F1
#
_cell.length_a   1.000
_cell.length_b   1.000
_cell.length_c   1.000
_cell.angle_alpha   90.00
_cell.angle_beta   90.00
_cell.angle_gamma   90.00
#
_symmetry.space_group_name_H-M   'P 1'
#
loop_
_entity.id
_entity.type
_entity.pdbx_description
1 polymer ?
#
loop_
_entity_poly.entity_id
_entity_poly.type
_entity_poly.pdbx_seq_one_letter_code
_entity_poly.pdbx_strand_id
1 'polypeptide(L)'
;MRNYTLLRFVRLNLYFFVMYCILTAVWYGLNGRFAENGTVDMLKEIALNAAIFSLLFSLAMLLLYRRTELRIPVQKYTAQQLQQRLEEIGFVLTTQQQSALQVYKPSPPKAPALAGSVFVQQTANFWLMEGPQKYVMKLKG
;
A
#
# COMPACT_ATOMS: atom_id res chain seq x y z
N MET A 1 3.63 17.24 1.86
CA MET A 1 3.66 15.78 2.07
C MET A 1 3.79 14.94 0.79
N ARG A 2 3.48 15.48 -0.41
CA ARG A 2 3.47 14.74 -1.70
C ARG A 2 4.81 14.08 -2.09
N ASN A 3 5.94 14.64 -1.67
CA ASN A 3 7.29 14.13 -1.99
C ASN A 3 7.80 13.05 -1.02
N TYR A 4 7.27 12.98 0.20
CA TYR A 4 7.77 12.04 1.23
C TYR A 4 7.37 10.59 0.90
N THR A 5 6.14 10.41 0.42
CA THR A 5 5.65 9.10 -0.03
C THR A 5 6.41 8.59 -1.26
N LEU A 6 6.73 9.50 -2.19
CA LEU A 6 7.47 9.20 -3.41
C LEU A 6 8.92 8.80 -3.11
N LEU A 7 9.60 9.53 -2.22
CA LEU A 7 10.96 9.20 -1.77
C LEU A 7 11.01 7.85 -1.04
N ARG A 8 10.04 7.57 -0.18
CA ARG A 8 9.95 6.29 0.54
C ARG A 8 9.70 5.12 -0.40
N PHE A 9 8.91 5.34 -1.46
CA PHE A 9 8.65 4.36 -2.50
C PHE A 9 9.91 4.06 -3.34
N VAL A 10 10.63 5.09 -3.78
CA VAL A 10 11.90 4.93 -4.52
C VAL A 10 12.92 4.17 -3.67
N ARG A 11 13.06 4.53 -2.39
CA ARG A 11 13.99 3.84 -1.48
C ARG A 11 13.62 2.38 -1.28
N LEU A 12 12.34 2.07 -1.08
CA LEU A 12 11.87 0.69 -0.96
C LEU A 12 12.18 -0.11 -2.23
N ASN A 13 11.92 0.48 -3.40
CA ASN A 13 12.16 -0.17 -4.67
C ASN A 13 13.65 -0.47 -4.91
N LEU A 14 14.53 0.47 -4.53
CA LEU A 14 15.97 0.29 -4.61
C LEU A 14 16.45 -0.87 -3.71
N TYR A 15 15.89 -1.00 -2.50
CA TYR A 15 16.22 -2.13 -1.63
C TYR A 15 15.82 -3.48 -2.24
N PHE A 16 14.64 -3.57 -2.84
CA PHE A 16 14.20 -4.79 -3.50
C PHE A 16 15.07 -5.13 -4.72
N PHE A 17 15.44 -4.13 -5.52
CA PHE A 17 16.35 -4.32 -6.66
C PHE A 17 17.70 -4.88 -6.20
N VAL A 18 18.35 -4.22 -5.23
CA VAL A 18 19.66 -4.64 -4.73
C VAL A 18 19.60 -6.03 -4.10
N MET A 19 18.57 -6.30 -3.28
CA MET A 19 18.43 -7.58 -2.61
C MET A 19 18.19 -8.72 -3.61
N TYR A 20 17.37 -8.50 -4.64
CA TYR A 20 17.14 -9.47 -5.70
C TYR A 20 18.41 -9.74 -6.52
N CYS A 21 19.17 -8.70 -6.88
CA CYS A 21 20.48 -8.85 -7.53
C CYS A 21 21.43 -9.74 -6.72
N ILE A 22 21.58 -9.46 -5.42
CA ILE A 22 22.47 -10.23 -4.54
C ILE A 22 22.00 -11.68 -4.46
N LEU A 23 20.70 -11.92 -4.23
CA LEU A 23 20.16 -13.27 -4.09
C LEU A 23 20.36 -14.10 -5.38
N THR A 24 20.13 -13.47 -6.53
CA THR A 24 20.29 -14.11 -7.84
C THR A 24 21.76 -14.37 -8.16
N ALA A 25 22.66 -13.45 -7.82
CA ALA A 25 24.10 -13.65 -7.97
C ALA A 25 24.62 -14.79 -7.10
N VAL A 26 24.18 -14.88 -5.85
CA VAL A 26 24.52 -16.01 -4.95
C VAL A 26 24.00 -17.32 -5.54
N TRP A 27 22.75 -17.36 -6.00
CA TRP A 27 22.17 -18.55 -6.64
C TRP A 27 22.93 -18.98 -7.90
N TYR A 28 23.35 -18.04 -8.75
CA TYR A 28 24.12 -18.32 -9.96
C TYR A 28 25.54 -18.80 -9.62
N GLY A 29 26.14 -18.27 -8.54
CA GLY A 29 27.41 -18.73 -8.00
C GLY A 29 27.35 -20.18 -7.52
N LEU A 30 26.31 -20.55 -6.78
CA LEU A 30 26.11 -21.92 -6.30
C LEU A 30 25.88 -22.92 -7.44
N ASN A 31 25.26 -22.50 -8.54
CA ASN A 31 24.99 -23.35 -9.70
C ASN A 31 26.13 -23.35 -10.74
N GLY A 32 27.27 -22.72 -10.49
CA GLY A 32 28.42 -22.71 -11.40
C GLY A 32 28.21 -21.92 -12.70
N ARG A 33 27.11 -21.16 -12.83
CA ARG A 33 26.73 -20.40 -14.04
C ARG A 33 27.78 -19.36 -14.48
N PHE A 34 28.58 -18.85 -13.54
CA PHE A 34 29.67 -17.90 -13.84
C PHE A 34 30.89 -18.56 -14.50
N ALA A 35 31.03 -19.89 -14.45
CA ALA A 35 32.11 -20.62 -15.11
C ALA A 35 31.79 -20.93 -16.58
N GLU A 36 30.50 -21.04 -16.93
CA GLU A 36 30.03 -21.42 -18.27
C GLU A 36 29.81 -20.21 -19.20
N ASN A 37 29.45 -19.06 -18.64
CA ASN A 37 29.11 -17.86 -19.40
C ASN A 37 29.97 -16.67 -18.97
N GLY A 38 30.24 -15.74 -19.88
CA GLY A 38 30.98 -14.52 -19.59
C GLY A 38 30.36 -13.76 -18.42
N THR A 39 31.17 -13.45 -17.40
CA THR A 39 30.74 -12.79 -16.15
C THR A 39 29.98 -11.50 -16.40
N VAL A 40 30.36 -10.73 -17.42
CA VAL A 40 29.70 -9.46 -17.79
C VAL A 40 28.27 -9.69 -18.30
N ASP A 41 28.05 -10.71 -19.12
CA ASP A 41 26.71 -10.97 -19.68
C ASP A 41 25.77 -11.57 -18.63
N MET A 42 26.30 -12.38 -17.71
CA MET A 42 25.56 -12.84 -16.53
C MET A 42 25.13 -11.68 -15.62
N LEU A 43 26.02 -10.71 -15.38
CA LEU A 43 25.67 -9.53 -14.59
C LEU A 43 24.59 -8.68 -15.26
N LYS A 44 24.60 -8.55 -16.60
CA LYS A 44 23.54 -7.88 -17.36
C LYS A 44 22.21 -8.61 -17.22
N GLU A 45 22.21 -9.94 -17.32
CA GLU A 45 20.99 -10.76 -17.16
C GLU A 45 20.40 -10.60 -15.75
N ILE A 46 21.24 -10.68 -14.71
CA ILE A 46 20.82 -10.46 -13.32
C ILE A 46 20.24 -9.06 -13.14
N ALA A 47 20.90 -8.03 -13.67
CA ALA A 47 20.44 -6.65 -13.57
C ALA A 47 19.10 -6.44 -14.30
N LEU A 48 18.93 -7.02 -15.50
CA LEU A 48 17.70 -6.93 -16.26
C LEU A 48 16.54 -7.61 -15.51
N ASN A 49 16.74 -8.84 -15.03
CA ASN A 49 15.73 -9.58 -14.28
C ASN A 49 15.37 -8.85 -12.98
N ALA A 50 16.36 -8.31 -12.27
CA ALA A 50 16.14 -7.50 -11.09
C ALA A 50 15.33 -6.23 -11.39
N ALA A 51 15.61 -5.55 -12.51
CA ALA A 51 14.88 -4.36 -12.92
C ALA A 51 13.41 -4.68 -13.24
N ILE A 52 13.16 -5.77 -13.98
CA ILE A 52 11.79 -6.22 -14.29
C ILE A 52 11.05 -6.57 -13.01
N PHE A 53 11.67 -7.36 -12.12
CA PHE A 53 11.05 -7.75 -10.85
C PHE A 53 10.76 -6.54 -9.95
N SER A 54 11.70 -5.61 -9.85
CA SER A 54 11.56 -4.34 -9.13
C SER A 54 10.40 -3.49 -9.68
N LEU A 55 10.26 -3.44 -11.01
CA LEU A 55 9.17 -2.73 -11.67
C LEU A 55 7.80 -3.40 -11.41
N LEU A 56 7.73 -4.73 -11.52
CA LEU A 56 6.51 -5.49 -11.22
C LEU A 56 6.10 -5.36 -9.76
N PHE A 57 7.06 -5.46 -8.83
CA PHE A 57 6.82 -5.25 -7.41
C PHE A 57 6.30 -3.83 -7.13
N SER A 58 6.89 -2.84 -7.77
CA SER A 58 6.45 -1.43 -7.66
C SER A 58 5.02 -1.23 -8.15
N LEU A 59 4.68 -1.78 -9.32
CA LEU A 59 3.32 -1.76 -9.83
C LEU A 59 2.33 -2.45 -8.89
N ALA A 60 2.69 -3.64 -8.39
CA ALA A 60 1.87 -4.38 -7.44
C ALA A 60 1.62 -3.59 -6.16
N MET A 61 2.66 -2.96 -5.59
CA MET A 61 2.53 -2.11 -4.41
C MET A 61 1.66 -0.87 -4.70
N LEU A 62 1.82 -0.24 -5.85
CA LEU A 62 1.00 0.92 -6.22
C LEU A 62 -0.48 0.56 -6.34
N LEU A 63 -0.77 -0.61 -6.91
CA LEU A 63 -2.14 -1.15 -6.99
C LEU A 63 -2.69 -1.53 -5.61
N LEU A 64 -1.90 -2.19 -4.76
CA LEU A 64 -2.31 -2.63 -3.43
C LEU A 64 -2.54 -1.47 -2.45
N TYR A 65 -1.68 -0.45 -2.49
CA TYR A 65 -1.72 0.69 -1.58
C TYR A 65 -2.41 1.93 -2.19
N ARG A 66 -3.14 1.75 -3.30
CA ARG A 66 -3.88 2.83 -3.92
C ARG A 66 -4.88 3.41 -2.92
N ARG A 67 -4.69 4.68 -2.58
CA ARG A 67 -5.65 5.46 -1.80
C ARG A 67 -6.67 6.11 -2.71
N THR A 68 -7.91 6.19 -2.22
CA THR A 68 -8.99 6.89 -2.90
C THR A 68 -9.74 7.77 -1.92
N GLU A 69 -10.18 8.92 -2.41
CA GLU A 69 -11.17 9.76 -1.75
C GLU A 69 -12.56 9.28 -2.18
N LEU A 70 -13.42 9.00 -1.21
CA LEU A 70 -14.83 8.68 -1.41
C LEU A 70 -15.68 9.72 -0.70
N ARG A 71 -16.69 10.22 -1.41
CA ARG A 71 -17.68 11.15 -0.87
C ARG A 71 -18.99 10.43 -0.72
N ILE A 72 -19.53 10.38 0.49
CA ILE A 72 -20.83 9.78 0.77
C ILE A 72 -21.78 10.87 1.28
N PRO A 73 -22.99 11.02 0.72
CA PRO A 73 -23.96 11.98 1.25
C PRO A 73 -24.28 11.69 2.72
N VAL A 74 -24.37 12.72 3.56
CA VAL A 74 -24.66 12.56 5.00
C VAL A 74 -26.02 11.90 5.23
N GLN A 75 -26.95 12.02 4.28
CA GLN A 75 -28.27 11.38 4.30
C GLN A 75 -28.20 9.85 4.18
N LYS A 76 -27.12 9.28 3.62
CA LYS A 76 -27.00 7.83 3.39
C LYS A 76 -26.74 7.06 4.69
N TYR A 77 -25.98 7.64 5.61
CA TYR A 77 -25.59 6.99 6.87
C TYR A 77 -25.57 8.00 8.01
N THR A 78 -26.14 7.61 9.15
CA THR A 78 -25.88 8.31 10.42
C THR A 78 -24.43 8.07 10.86
N ALA A 79 -23.90 8.93 11.74
CA ALA A 79 -22.53 8.77 12.25
C ALA A 79 -22.28 7.39 12.88
N GLN A 80 -23.27 6.86 13.63
CA GLN A 80 -23.21 5.54 14.24
C GLN A 80 -23.23 4.40 13.20
N GLN A 81 -24.06 4.52 12.16
CA GLN A 81 -24.10 3.54 11.07
C GLN A 81 -22.78 3.51 10.29
N LEU A 82 -22.20 4.67 10.03
CA LEU A 82 -20.92 4.77 9.35
C LEU A 82 -19.79 4.13 10.18
N GLN A 83 -19.78 4.38 11.49
CA GLN A 83 -18.83 3.74 12.40
C GLN A 83 -18.98 2.22 12.40
N GLN A 84 -20.21 1.71 12.50
CA GLN A 84 -20.48 0.27 12.48
C GLN A 84 -20.00 -0.38 11.17
N ARG A 85 -20.22 0.27 10.02
CA ARG A 85 -19.71 -0.20 8.73
C ARG A 85 -18.18 -0.21 8.66
N LEU A 86 -17.51 0.78 9.24
CA LEU A 86 -16.05 0.80 9.31
C LEU A 86 -15.53 -0.35 10.19
N GLU A 87 -16.17 -0.62 11.32
CA GLU A 87 -15.84 -1.74 12.21
C GLU A 87 -16.08 -3.11 11.55
N GLU A 88 -17.16 -3.26 10.77
CA GLU A 88 -17.42 -4.45 9.95
C GLU A 88 -16.28 -4.71 8.96
N ILE A 89 -15.73 -3.66 8.37
CA ILE A 89 -14.60 -3.71 7.43
C ILE A 89 -13.26 -3.91 8.17
N GLY A 90 -13.26 -3.84 9.50
CA GLY A 90 -12.09 -4.07 10.35
C GLY A 90 -11.34 -2.81 10.74
N PHE A 91 -11.99 -1.64 10.74
CA PHE A 91 -11.41 -0.37 11.13
C PHE A 91 -12.01 0.14 12.43
N VAL A 92 -11.17 0.46 13.40
CA VAL A 92 -11.59 0.94 14.73
C VAL A 92 -11.15 2.39 14.92
N LEU A 93 -12.04 3.20 15.47
CA LEU A 93 -11.77 4.60 15.76
C LEU A 93 -10.67 4.70 16.83
N THR A 94 -9.58 5.39 16.52
CA THR A 94 -8.44 5.55 17.45
C THR A 94 -8.36 6.94 18.07
N THR A 95 -8.91 7.95 17.40
CA THR A 95 -8.87 9.33 17.88
C THR A 95 -10.26 9.94 17.79
N GLN A 96 -10.89 10.16 18.97
CA GLN A 96 -12.17 10.86 19.12
C GLN A 96 -12.01 12.37 19.34
N GLN A 97 -10.78 12.89 19.46
CA GLN A 97 -10.53 14.27 19.90
C GLN A 97 -11.03 15.29 18.88
N GLN A 98 -12.23 15.85 19.12
CA GLN A 98 -12.71 17.23 18.86
C GLN A 98 -12.37 17.94 17.53
N SER A 99 -11.82 17.22 16.57
CA SER A 99 -11.34 17.74 15.30
C SER A 99 -12.22 17.17 14.20
N ALA A 100 -12.46 17.98 13.18
CA ALA A 100 -13.31 17.61 12.04
C ALA A 100 -12.84 16.33 11.31
N LEU A 101 -11.65 15.80 11.63
CA LEU A 101 -11.03 14.63 11.03
C LEU A 101 -10.92 13.48 12.05
N GLN A 102 -11.73 12.45 11.86
CA GLN A 102 -11.66 11.20 12.62
C GLN A 102 -10.71 10.21 11.94
N VAL A 103 -9.87 9.54 12.74
CA VAL A 103 -8.88 8.58 12.25
C VAL A 103 -9.23 7.17 12.71
N TYR A 104 -9.41 6.28 11.75
CA TYR A 104 -9.71 4.88 11.95
C TYR A 104 -8.49 4.03 11.57
N LYS A 105 -8.04 3.17 12.49
CA LYS A 105 -6.90 2.27 12.25
C LYS A 105 -7.39 0.86 11.95
N PRO A 106 -6.65 0.08 11.13
CA PRO A 106 -6.99 -1.31 10.90
C PRO A 106 -6.84 -2.12 12.19
N SER A 107 -7.83 -2.99 12.45
CA SER A 107 -7.86 -3.94 13.54
C SER A 107 -7.82 -5.36 12.98
N PRO A 108 -6.71 -6.10 13.17
CA PRO A 108 -6.61 -7.50 12.77
C PRO A 108 -7.65 -8.37 13.50
N PRO A 109 -8.19 -9.43 12.88
CA PRO A 109 -7.79 -10.04 11.60
C PRO A 109 -8.51 -9.47 10.36
N LYS A 110 -9.55 -8.64 10.52
CA LYS A 110 -10.44 -8.22 9.43
C LYS A 110 -9.78 -7.24 8.46
N ALA A 111 -8.98 -6.30 8.99
CA ALA A 111 -8.10 -5.45 8.18
C ALA A 111 -6.64 -5.74 8.58
N PRO A 112 -5.75 -6.03 7.61
CA PRO A 112 -4.33 -6.22 7.89
C PRO A 112 -3.75 -4.92 8.46
N ALA A 113 -2.80 -5.02 9.38
CA ALA A 113 -2.11 -3.86 9.94
C ALA A 113 -1.48 -2.97 8.86
N LEU A 114 -1.09 -3.58 7.73
CA LEU A 114 -0.55 -2.91 6.55
C LEU A 114 -1.60 -2.21 5.68
N ALA A 115 -2.90 -2.34 5.94
CA ALA A 115 -3.93 -1.64 5.16
C ALA A 115 -3.74 -0.12 5.20
N GLY A 116 -3.22 0.42 6.30
CA GLY A 116 -3.12 1.86 6.52
C GLY A 116 -4.44 2.45 7.01
N SER A 117 -4.39 3.63 7.63
CA SER A 117 -5.56 4.26 8.26
C SER A 117 -6.58 4.77 7.24
N VAL A 118 -7.84 4.82 7.67
CA VAL A 118 -8.93 5.54 7.02
C VAL A 118 -9.17 6.85 7.77
N PHE A 119 -9.24 7.94 7.02
CA PHE A 119 -9.52 9.29 7.52
C PHE A 119 -10.93 9.65 7.11
N VAL A 120 -11.75 10.09 8.07
CA VAL A 120 -13.14 10.47 7.85
C VAL A 120 -13.33 11.91 8.30
N GLN A 121 -13.82 12.75 7.42
CA GLN A 121 -14.16 14.14 7.72
C GLN A 121 -15.63 14.40 7.39
N GLN A 122 -16.34 15.01 8.33
CA GLN A 122 -17.71 15.46 8.09
C GLN A 122 -17.70 16.88 7.50
N THR A 123 -18.37 17.04 6.36
CA THR A 123 -18.71 18.35 5.79
C THR A 123 -20.23 18.56 5.89
N ALA A 124 -20.71 19.75 5.50
CA ALA A 124 -22.15 20.06 5.56
C ALA A 124 -23.03 19.04 4.80
N ASN A 125 -22.55 18.53 3.67
CA ASN A 125 -23.35 17.67 2.78
C ASN A 125 -22.78 16.25 2.63
N PHE A 126 -21.50 16.04 2.96
CA PHE A 126 -20.81 14.78 2.69
C PHE A 126 -19.92 14.30 3.85
N TRP A 127 -19.84 12.99 4.01
CA TRP A 127 -18.72 12.29 4.63
C TRP A 127 -17.60 12.15 3.59
N LEU A 128 -16.50 12.87 3.80
CA LEU A 128 -15.27 12.74 3.03
C LEU A 128 -14.42 11.64 3.66
N MET A 129 -14.12 10.59 2.92
CA MET A 129 -13.31 9.48 3.39
C MET A 129 -12.09 9.29 2.52
N GLU A 130 -10.91 9.33 3.13
CA GLU A 130 -9.64 9.03 2.46
C GLU A 130 -9.05 7.76 3.06
N GLY A 131 -8.77 6.77 2.22
CA GLY A 131 -8.20 5.52 2.70
C GLY A 131 -7.91 4.54 1.57
N PRO A 132 -7.57 3.29 1.90
CA PRO A 132 -7.19 2.30 0.90
C PRO A 132 -8.41 1.87 0.10
N GLN A 133 -8.28 1.91 -1.23
CA GLN A 133 -9.40 1.76 -2.16
C GLN A 133 -10.23 0.51 -1.91
N LYS A 134 -9.58 -0.63 -1.66
CA LYS A 134 -10.21 -1.93 -1.40
C LYS A 134 -11.21 -1.90 -0.24
N TYR A 135 -10.98 -1.05 0.77
CA TYR A 135 -11.82 -0.95 1.95
C TYR A 135 -12.84 0.18 1.82
N VAL A 136 -12.39 1.36 1.39
CA VAL A 136 -13.27 2.53 1.28
C VAL A 136 -14.37 2.30 0.23
N MET A 137 -14.08 1.62 -0.89
CA MET A 137 -15.09 1.32 -1.92
C MET A 137 -16.22 0.40 -1.42
N LYS A 138 -16.00 -0.40 -0.36
CA LYS A 138 -17.07 -1.23 0.22
C LYS A 138 -18.20 -0.40 0.84
N LEU A 139 -17.91 0.85 1.22
CA LEU A 139 -18.89 1.78 1.79
C LEU A 139 -19.78 2.45 0.72
N LYS A 140 -19.40 2.33 -0.56
CA LYS A 140 -20.18 2.88 -1.68
C LYS A 140 -21.44 2.05 -1.96
N GLY A 141 -21.40 0.75 -1.63
CA GLY A 141 -22.55 -0.18 -1.69
C GLY A 141 -23.71 0.26 -0.83
#